data_AF-A0A954U264-F1
#
_entry.id   AF-A0A954U264-F1
#
_cell.length_a   1.000
_cell.length_b   1.000
_cell.length_c   1.000
_cell.angle_alpha   90.00
_cell.angle_beta   90.00
_cell.angle_gamma   90.00
#
_symmetry.space_group_name_H-M   'P 1'
#
loop_
_entity.id
_entity.type
_entity.pdbx_description
1 polymer ?
#
loop_
_entity_poly.entity_id
_entity_poly.type
_entity_poly.pdbx_seq_one_letter_code
_entity_poly.pdbx_strand_id
1 'polypeptide(L)' 'MPTKKAPQVGDMFRCESCGFEVHVTKECKCSSGCAELVCCGKDMTNVTEPEVINK' A
#
# COMPACT_ATOMS: atom_id res chain seq x y z
N MET A 1 -1.55 4.62 -17.87
CA MET A 1 -1.83 3.81 -16.67
C MET A 1 -1.54 4.68 -15.46
N PRO A 2 -2.45 4.84 -14.49
CA PRO A 2 -2.18 5.67 -13.32
C PRO A 2 -1.01 5.05 -12.56
N THR A 3 0.09 5.79 -12.45
CA THR A 3 1.29 5.41 -11.70
C THR A 3 0.93 5.35 -10.22
N LYS A 4 0.65 4.14 -9.71
CA LYS A 4 0.58 3.90 -8.26
C LYS A 4 1.93 4.29 -7.65
N LYS A 5 1.89 5.12 -6.60
CA LYS A 5 3.10 5.50 -5.84
C LYS A 5 3.71 4.25 -5.23
N ALA A 6 5.02 4.08 -5.35
CA ALA A 6 5.71 2.95 -4.73
C ALA A 6 5.56 3.00 -3.20
N PRO A 7 5.36 1.85 -2.53
CA PRO A 7 5.33 1.79 -1.07
C PRO A 7 6.61 2.35 -0.45
N GLN A 8 6.47 3.23 0.55
CA GLN A 8 7.56 3.90 1.24
C GLN A 8 7.81 3.30 2.62
N VAL A 9 9.02 3.47 3.17
CA VAL A 9 9.31 3.03 4.54
C VAL A 9 8.35 3.68 5.52
N GLY A 10 7.72 2.88 6.37
CA GLY A 10 6.71 3.29 7.34
C GLY A 10 5.28 3.14 6.85
N ASP A 11 5.06 2.88 5.55
CA ASP A 11 3.71 2.64 5.06
C ASP A 11 3.12 1.34 5.66
N MET A 12 1.85 1.39 6.03
CA MET A 12 1.01 0.25 6.42
C MET A 12 -0.02 -0.02 5.34
N PHE A 13 -0.15 -1.27 4.90
CA PHE A 13 -1.17 -1.71 3.96
C PHE A 13 -2.06 -2.75 4.62
N ARG A 14 -3.38 -2.67 4.37
CA ARG A 14 -4.36 -3.63 4.87
C ARG A 14 -5.20 -4.21 3.73
N CYS A 15 -5.42 -5.52 3.75
CA CYS A 15 -6.42 -6.15 2.92
C CYS A 15 -7.80 -6.00 3.56
N GLU A 16 -8.70 -5.29 2.91
CA GLU A 16 -10.07 -5.08 3.41
C GLU A 16 -10.91 -6.38 3.44
N SER A 17 -10.51 -7.41 2.69
CA SER A 17 -11.30 -8.65 2.59
C SER A 17 -11.00 -9.63 3.72
N CYS A 18 -9.75 -9.71 4.17
CA CYS A 18 -9.33 -10.71 5.17
C CYS A 18 -8.60 -10.12 6.39
N GLY A 19 -8.30 -8.82 6.40
CA GLY A 19 -7.62 -8.13 7.49
C GLY A 19 -6.09 -8.35 7.52
N PHE A 20 -5.49 -8.97 6.51
CA PHE A 20 -4.04 -9.12 6.43
C PHE A 20 -3.34 -7.76 6.33
N GLU A 21 -2.25 -7.59 7.07
CA GLU A 21 -1.50 -6.33 7.15
C GLU A 21 -0.04 -6.49 6.73
N VAL A 22 0.48 -5.45 6.08
CA VAL A 22 1.89 -5.34 5.66
C VAL A 22 2.44 -4.02 6.17
N HIS A 23 3.55 -4.08 6.89
CA HIS A 23 4.35 -2.91 7.25
C HIS A 23 5.59 -2.85 6.34
N VAL A 24 5.75 -1.75 5.62
CA VAL A 24 6.92 -1.51 4.78
C VAL A 24 8.09 -1.07 5.65
N THR A 25 8.99 -2.00 5.97
CA THR A 25 10.21 -1.71 6.74
C THR A 25 11.39 -1.28 5.87
N LYS A 26 11.30 -1.53 4.56
CA LYS A 26 12.30 -1.13 3.57
C LYS A 26 11.62 -0.84 2.24
N GLU A 27 11.88 0.33 1.67
CA GLU A 27 11.36 0.74 0.37
C GLU A 27 12.06 0.00 -0.77
N CYS A 28 11.32 -0.18 -1.86
CA CYS A 28 11.87 -0.69 -3.10
C CYS A 28 12.46 0.45 -3.94
N LYS A 29 13.71 0.29 -4.41
CA LYS A 29 14.47 1.32 -5.15
C LYS A 29 14.63 1.03 -6.65
N CYS A 30 13.90 0.06 -7.19
CA CYS A 30 13.94 -0.25 -8.62
C CYS A 30 13.41 0.95 -9.44
N SER A 31 14.03 1.19 -10.59
CA SER A 31 13.72 2.30 -11.49
C SER A 31 12.35 2.18 -12.19
N SER A 32 11.69 1.03 -12.09
CA SER A 32 10.30 0.84 -12.54
C SER A 32 9.61 -0.30 -11.79
N GLY A 33 8.30 -0.14 -11.54
CA GLY A 33 7.38 -1.24 -11.21
C GLY A 33 7.65 -1.96 -9.89
N CYS A 34 7.99 -1.24 -8.83
CA CYS A 34 8.68 -1.82 -7.68
C CYS A 34 7.90 -2.82 -6.82
N ALA A 35 6.57 -2.69 -6.70
CA ALA A 35 5.73 -3.69 -6.03
C ALA A 35 4.24 -3.35 -6.21
N GLU A 36 3.45 -4.31 -6.70
CA GLU A 36 1.99 -4.29 -6.56
C GLU A 36 1.63 -5.14 -5.33
N LEU A 37 1.10 -4.51 -4.29
CA LEU A 37 0.63 -5.23 -3.10
C LEU A 37 -0.80 -5.70 -3.33
N VAL A 38 -0.95 -6.98 -3.64
CA VAL A 38 -2.24 -7.62 -3.95
C VAL A 38 -2.53 -8.71 -2.92
N CYS A 39 -3.74 -8.69 -2.35
CA CYS A 39 -4.23 -9.72 -1.43
C CYS A 39 -5.70 -10.02 -1.75
N CYS A 40 -6.10 -11.30 -1.70
CA CYS A 40 -7.45 -11.75 -2.09
C CYS A 40 -7.86 -11.31 -3.51
N GLY A 41 -6.90 -11.15 -4.43
CA GLY A 41 -7.15 -10.73 -5.82
C GLY A 41 -7.47 -9.24 -5.98
N LYS A 42 -7.26 -8.41 -4.94
CA LYS A 42 -7.46 -6.97 -4.96
C LYS A 42 -6.20 -6.24 -4.48
N ASP A 43 -6.03 -5.00 -4.92
CA ASP A 43 -5.01 -4.11 -4.36
C ASP A 43 -5.25 -3.92 -2.86
N MET A 44 -4.16 -3.91 -2.08
CA MET A 44 -4.21 -3.56 -0.68
C MET A 44 -4.33 -2.04 -0.49
N THR A 45 -5.04 -1.61 0.56
CA THR A 45 -5.26 -0.21 0.88
C THR A 45 -4.12 0.31 1.76
N ASN A 46 -3.47 1.43 1.39
CA ASN A 46 -2.54 2.13 2.29
C ASN A 46 -3.33 2.81 3.40
N VAL A 47 -3.04 2.48 4.66
CA VAL A 47 -3.74 2.95 5.87
C VAL A 47 -2.82 3.78 6.79
N THR A 48 -1.69 4.28 6.26
CA THR A 48 -0.66 5.01 7.02
C THR A 48 -1.14 6.39 7.46
N GLU A 49 -1.95 7.05 6.64
CA GLU A 49 -2.66 8.27 7.01
C GLU A 49 -4.17 7.98 6.97
N PRO A 50 -4.93 8.23 8.06
CA PRO A 50 -6.37 8.28 7.92
C PRO A 50 -6.68 9.48 7.00
N GLU A 51 -7.39 9.25 5.90
CA GLU A 51 -8.03 10.35 5.19
C GLU A 51 -8.94 11.05 6.20
N VAL A 52 -8.51 12.22 6.69
CA VAL A 52 -9.35 13.10 7.50
C VAL A 52 -10.40 13.66 6.53
N ILE A 53 -11.47 12.90 6.33
CA ILE A 53 -12.67 13.39 5.66
C ILE A 53 -13.36 14.32 6.66
N ASN A 54 -12.94 15.58 6.67
CA ASN A 54 -13.71 16.65 7.31
C ASN A 54 -15.04 16.75 6.55
N LYS A 55 -16.13 16.29 7.20
CA LYS A 55 -17.51 16.53 6.76
C LYS A 55 -17.94 17.95 7.06
#